data_AF-A0A7C7DRB7-F1
#
_entry.id   AF-A0A7C7DRB7-F1
#
_cell.length_a   1.000
_cell.length_b   1.000
_cell.length_c   1.000
_cell.angle_alpha   90.00
_cell.angle_beta   90.00
_cell.angle_gamma   90.00
#
_symmetry.space_group_name_H-M   'P 1'
#
loop_
_entity.id
_entity.type
_entity.pdbx_description
1 polymer ?
#
loop_
_entity_poly.entity_id
_entity_poly.type
_entity_poly.pdbx_seq_one_letter_code
_entity_poly.pdbx_strand_id
1 'polypeptide(L)'
;MTVIVTAYCPCSKCCGKSDGITKSGTLAKEQQTIAVDPDVIPLGSVVYLEGLGTFIAEDTGGAIKGNRIDIFMEDHNQALQFGIQKTRAYLINKKI
;
A
#
# COMPACT_ATOMS: atom_id res chain seq x y z
N MET A 1 -1.25 -4.80 14.35
CA MET A 1 -2.69 -4.50 14.17
C MET A 1 -3.28 -5.41 13.10
N THR A 2 -4.57 -5.73 13.14
CA THR A 2 -5.22 -6.49 12.05
C THR A 2 -5.67 -5.52 10.97
N VAL A 3 -5.33 -5.80 9.72
CA VAL A 3 -5.60 -4.94 8.56
C VAL A 3 -6.31 -5.70 7.45
N ILE A 4 -7.04 -4.97 6.62
CA ILE A 4 -7.52 -5.43 5.32
C ILE A 4 -6.53 -4.95 4.26
N VAL A 5 -6.04 -5.88 3.45
CA VAL A 5 -5.06 -5.64 2.40
C VAL A 5 -5.69 -5.89 1.04
N THR A 6 -5.58 -4.90 0.16
CA THR A 6 -5.90 -5.02 -1.27
C THR A 6 -4.65 -4.75 -2.11
N ALA A 7 -4.77 -4.82 -3.43
CA ALA A 7 -3.71 -4.42 -4.34
C ALA A 7 -4.21 -3.42 -5.39
N TYR A 8 -3.31 -2.53 -5.82
CA TYR A 8 -3.56 -1.55 -6.88
C TYR A 8 -2.42 -1.52 -7.91
N CYS A 9 -2.71 -1.01 -9.11
CA CYS A 9 -1.76 -0.86 -10.22
C CYS A 9 -1.64 0.58 -10.68
N PRO A 10 -0.57 0.97 -11.41
CA PRO A 10 -0.42 2.33 -11.95
C PRO A 10 -1.39 2.65 -13.10
N CYS A 11 -2.22 1.69 -13.47
CA CYS A 11 -3.27 1.80 -14.46
C CYS A 11 -4.23 2.97 -14.14
N SER A 12 -4.66 3.71 -15.18
CA SER A 12 -5.55 4.86 -15.03
C SER A 12 -6.89 4.54 -14.36
N LYS A 13 -7.34 3.28 -14.43
CA LYS A 13 -8.54 2.80 -13.73
C LYS A 13 -8.39 2.77 -12.21
N CYS A 14 -7.19 2.45 -11.69
CA CYS A 14 -6.94 2.39 -10.25
C CYS A 14 -6.41 3.72 -9.71
N CYS A 15 -5.60 4.45 -10.48
CA CYS A 15 -4.96 5.68 -10.00
C CYS A 15 -5.60 6.98 -10.50
N GLY A 16 -6.43 6.94 -11.55
CA GLY A 16 -6.97 8.14 -12.21
C GLY A 16 -5.91 8.97 -12.97
N LYS A 17 -4.65 8.53 -12.95
CA LYS A 17 -3.45 9.12 -13.58
C LYS A 17 -2.50 7.99 -13.99
N SER A 18 -1.55 8.28 -14.87
CA SER A 18 -0.57 7.30 -15.38
C SER A 18 0.88 7.72 -15.12
N ASP A 19 1.11 8.65 -14.19
CA ASP A 19 2.44 9.15 -13.83
C ASP A 19 3.17 8.23 -12.83
N GLY A 20 2.45 7.36 -12.12
CA GLY A 20 3.02 6.39 -11.18
C GLY A 20 3.63 7.03 -9.93
N ILE A 21 3.32 8.31 -9.69
CA ILE A 21 3.88 9.09 -8.58
C ILE A 21 2.99 8.87 -7.34
N THR A 22 3.60 8.33 -6.28
CA THR A 22 2.96 8.16 -4.97
C THR A 22 2.79 9.51 -4.29
N LYS A 23 1.93 9.58 -3.27
CA LYS A 23 1.77 10.83 -2.50
C LYS A 23 3.05 11.31 -1.82
N SER A 24 3.99 10.42 -1.52
CA SER A 24 5.31 10.82 -1.01
C SER A 24 6.23 11.44 -2.06
N GLY A 25 5.84 11.40 -3.35
CA GLY A 25 6.62 11.92 -4.47
C GLY A 25 7.56 10.88 -5.10
N THR A 26 7.55 9.63 -4.63
CA THR A 26 8.34 8.54 -5.22
C THR A 26 7.58 7.83 -6.33
N LEU A 27 8.30 7.16 -7.23
CA LEU A 27 7.66 6.22 -8.15
C LEU A 27 7.26 4.97 -7.37
N ALA A 28 6.01 4.57 -7.51
CA ALA A 28 5.50 3.35 -6.89
C ALA A 28 6.29 2.14 -7.42
N LYS A 29 6.73 1.26 -6.51
CA LYS A 29 7.53 0.09 -6.82
C LYS A 29 6.93 -1.15 -6.20
N GLU A 30 6.86 -2.22 -7.00
CA GLU A 30 6.40 -3.52 -6.51
C GLU A 30 7.32 -4.02 -5.38
N GLN A 31 6.73 -4.74 -4.42
CA GLN A 31 7.42 -5.21 -3.21
C GLN A 31 8.04 -4.11 -2.33
N GLN A 32 7.65 -2.85 -2.54
CA GLN A 32 8.15 -1.72 -1.77
C GLN A 32 7.01 -0.82 -1.32
N THR A 33 6.21 -0.33 -2.25
CA THR A 33 5.23 0.72 -1.99
C THR A 33 3.91 0.16 -1.47
N ILE A 34 3.42 0.71 -0.36
CA ILE A 34 2.04 0.54 0.11
C ILE A 34 1.33 1.89 0.29
N ALA A 35 0.04 1.90 -0.02
CA ALA A 35 -0.87 2.97 0.33
C ALA A 35 -1.49 2.71 1.71
N VAL A 36 -1.50 3.72 2.57
CA VAL A 36 -2.01 3.62 3.96
C VAL A 36 -2.84 4.84 4.34
N ASP A 37 -3.52 4.74 5.50
CA ASP A 37 -4.02 5.91 6.20
C ASP A 37 -2.90 6.55 7.04
N PRO A 38 -2.43 7.77 6.72
CA PRO A 38 -1.32 8.41 7.43
C PRO A 38 -1.60 8.71 8.90
N ASP A 39 -2.87 8.82 9.30
CA ASP A 39 -3.26 9.03 10.69
C ASP A 39 -3.06 7.76 11.55
N VAL A 40 -3.00 6.59 10.90
CA VAL A 40 -2.76 5.28 11.54
C VAL A 40 -1.31 4.81 11.34
N ILE A 41 -0.80 4.94 10.12
CA ILE A 41 0.55 4.53 9.72
C ILE A 41 1.21 5.75 9.04
N PRO A 42 2.12 6.47 9.73
CA PRO A 42 2.80 7.62 9.14
C PRO A 42 3.56 7.27 7.87
N LEU A 43 3.56 8.17 6.89
CA LEU A 43 4.32 8.00 5.65
C LEU A 43 5.83 7.86 5.93
N GLY A 44 6.49 6.99 5.17
CA GLY A 44 7.88 6.58 5.36
C GLY A 44 8.08 5.49 6.42
N SER A 45 7.02 5.02 7.09
CA SER A 45 7.11 3.90 8.03
C SER A 45 7.37 2.59 7.30
N VAL A 46 8.13 1.70 7.94
CA VAL A 46 8.36 0.33 7.46
C VAL A 46 7.32 -0.59 8.10
N VAL A 47 6.56 -1.30 7.27
CA VAL A 47 5.45 -2.17 7.70
C VAL A 47 5.72 -3.59 7.23
N TYR A 48 5.71 -4.54 8.17
CA TYR A 48 5.69 -5.96 7.87
C TYR A 48 4.25 -6.47 7.89
N LEU A 49 3.83 -7.09 6.79
CA LEU A 49 2.55 -7.77 6.65
C LEU A 49 2.79 -9.27 6.71
N GLU A 50 2.19 -9.93 7.70
CA GLU A 50 2.36 -11.36 7.91
C GLU A 50 1.93 -12.16 6.68
N GLY A 51 2.84 -12.98 6.15
CA GLY A 51 2.63 -13.76 4.94
C GLY A 51 2.76 -13.00 3.61
N LEU A 52 2.93 -11.67 3.64
CA LEU A 52 3.01 -10.83 2.42
C LEU A 52 4.36 -10.14 2.24
N GLY A 53 5.08 -9.85 3.32
CA GLY A 53 6.42 -9.26 3.27
C GLY A 53 6.53 -7.88 3.92
N THR A 54 7.63 -7.19 3.66
CA THR A 54 7.95 -5.89 4.25
C THR A 54 7.85 -4.79 3.19
N PHE A 55 7.18 -3.70 3.54
CA PHE A 55 6.87 -2.58 2.66
C PHE A 55 7.12 -1.23 3.34
N ILE A 56 7.07 -0.16 2.56
CA ILE A 56 7.22 1.23 2.97
C ILE A 56 5.92 1.98 2.67
N ALA A 57 5.41 2.70 3.67
CA ALA A 57 4.24 3.56 3.55
C ALA A 57 4.56 4.81 2.72
N GLU A 58 4.44 4.73 1.40
CA GLU A 58 4.82 5.83 0.49
C GLU A 58 3.61 6.50 -0.16
N ASP A 59 2.42 5.91 -0.05
CA ASP A 59 1.23 6.39 -0.74
C ASP A 59 0.00 6.50 0.17
N THR A 60 -1.06 7.16 -0.31
CA THR A 60 -2.37 7.18 0.34
C THR A 60 -3.47 7.12 -0.70
N GLY A 61 -4.60 6.49 -0.39
CA GLY A 61 -5.80 6.50 -1.23
C GLY A 61 -7.00 7.10 -0.53
N GLY A 62 -7.93 7.70 -1.29
CA GLY A 62 -9.18 8.22 -0.72
C GLY A 62 -10.00 7.16 0.02
N ALA A 63 -9.97 5.93 -0.48
CA ALA A 63 -10.65 4.76 0.10
C ALA A 63 -9.81 3.97 1.11
N ILE A 64 -8.54 4.35 1.31
CA ILE A 64 -7.61 3.71 2.24
C ILE A 64 -7.65 4.49 3.56
N LYS A 65 -8.52 4.04 4.45
CA LYS A 65 -8.83 4.69 5.74
C LYS A 65 -8.83 3.67 6.87
N GLY A 66 -8.35 4.08 8.04
CA GLY A 66 -8.20 3.24 9.21
C GLY A 66 -7.21 2.10 8.98
N ASN A 67 -7.60 0.88 9.36
CA ASN A 67 -6.77 -0.32 9.26
C ASN A 67 -6.86 -0.98 7.86
N ARG A 68 -6.73 -0.16 6.80
CA ARG A 68 -6.72 -0.63 5.42
C ARG A 68 -5.39 -0.28 4.75
N ILE A 69 -4.88 -1.20 3.96
CA ILE A 69 -3.61 -1.07 3.24
C ILE A 69 -3.83 -1.52 1.79
N ASP A 70 -3.20 -0.84 0.85
CA ASP A 70 -3.17 -1.22 -0.57
C ASP A 70 -1.72 -1.50 -1.00
N ILE A 71 -1.42 -2.69 -1.51
CA ILE A 71 -0.10 -3.04 -2.02
C ILE A 71 0.00 -2.63 -3.49
N PHE A 72 1.06 -1.91 -3.83
CA PHE A 72 1.34 -1.63 -5.24
C PHE A 72 1.86 -2.87 -5.95
N MET A 73 1.24 -3.18 -7.09
CA MET A 73 1.67 -4.20 -8.04
C MET A 73 1.78 -3.60 -9.43
N GLU A 74 2.76 -4.03 -10.21
CA GLU A 74 2.98 -3.49 -11.55
C GLU A 74 1.90 -3.99 -12.53
N ASP A 75 1.51 -5.26 -12.40
CA ASP A 75 0.55 -5.90 -13.30
C ASP A 75 -0.90 -5.83 -12.76
N HIS A 76 -1.81 -5.37 -13.62
CA HIS A 76 -3.23 -5.24 -13.25
C HIS A 76 -3.89 -6.60 -12.98
N ASN A 77 -3.52 -7.65 -13.73
CA ASN A 77 -4.12 -8.97 -13.53
C ASN A 77 -3.64 -9.59 -12.21
N GLN A 78 -2.38 -9.38 -11.83
CA GLN A 78 -1.87 -9.76 -10.51
C GLN A 78 -2.62 -9.02 -9.39
N ALA A 79 -2.84 -7.72 -9.53
CA ALA A 79 -3.61 -6.96 -8.54
C ALA A 79 -5.05 -7.48 -8.39
N LEU A 80 -5.69 -7.87 -9.50
CA LEU A 80 -7.02 -8.50 -9.46
C LEU A 80 -7.01 -9.88 -8.81
N GLN A 81 -6.00 -10.70 -9.12
CA GLN A 81 -5.84 -12.06 -8.56
C GLN A 81 -5.48 -12.04 -7.09
N PHE A 82 -4.79 -11.01 -6.61
CA PHE A 82 -4.43 -10.85 -5.21
C PHE A 82 -5.65 -10.85 -4.28
N GLY A 83 -6.76 -10.27 -4.75
CA GLY A 83 -8.03 -10.23 -4.02
C GLY A 83 -7.96 -9.40 -2.73
N ILE A 84 -8.81 -9.75 -1.77
CA ILE A 84 -8.84 -9.12 -0.44
C ILE A 84 -8.24 -10.08 0.57
N GLN A 85 -7.22 -9.64 1.30
CA GLN A 85 -6.60 -10.42 2.35
C GLN A 85 -6.77 -9.76 3.71
N LYS A 86 -6.86 -10.58 4.76
CA LYS A 86 -6.89 -10.11 6.15
C LYS A 86 -5.67 -10.66 6.86
N THR A 87 -4.78 -9.77 7.31
CA THR A 87 -3.51 -10.16 7.92
C THR A 87 -3.15 -9.26 9.10
N ARG A 88 -2.07 -9.61 9.81
CA ARG A 88 -1.47 -8.78 10.85
C ARG A 88 -0.38 -7.91 10.25
N ALA A 89 -0.49 -6.61 10.50
CA ALA A 89 0.53 -5.61 10.22
C ALA A 89 1.35 -5.29 11.47
N TYR A 90 2.66 -5.21 11.30
CA TYR A 90 3.63 -4.86 12.32
C TYR A 90 4.42 -3.65 11.85
N LEU A 91 4.47 -2.61 12.68
CA LEU A 91 5.25 -1.41 12.39
C LEU A 91 6.68 -1.66 12.84
N ILE A 92 7.59 -1.83 11.89
CA ILE A 92 9.00 -2.15 12.16
C ILE A 92 9.80 -0.89 12.47
N ASN A 93 9.50 0.21 11.76
CA ASN A 93 10.02 1.53 12.07
C ASN A 93 8.89 2.55 11.95
N LYS A 94 8.59 3.23 13.05
CA LYS A 94 7.62 4.32 13.10
C LYS A 94 8.34 5.63 12.86
N LYS A 95 8.13 6.26 11.71
CA LYS A 95 8.57 7.64 11.50
C LYS A 95 7.64 8.56 12.30
N ILE A 96 8.22 9.40 13.16
CA ILE A 96 7.51 10.37 14.00
C ILE A 96 7.50 11.71 13.28
#